data_AF-A0A8X7BHC3-F1
#
_entry.id   AF-A0A8X7BHC3-F1
#
_cell.length_a   1.000
_cell.length_b   1.000
_cell.length_c   1.000
_cell.angle_alpha   90.00
_cell.angle_beta   90.00
_cell.angle_gamma   90.00
#
_symmetry.space_group_name_H-M   'P 1'
#
loop_
_entity.id
_entity.type
_entity.pdbx_description
1 polymer ?
#
loop_
_entity_poly.entity_id
_entity_poly.type
_entity_poly.pdbx_seq_one_letter_code
_entity_poly.pdbx_strand_id
1 'polypeptide(L)' 'MSPIEHEWDIVGRRIARDLRPIASTDELWLRIQTIWNTLPQTDIKNLFNSMPRRVAALIAARGGHTKY' A
#
# COMPACT_ATOMS: atom_id res chain seq x y z
N MET A 1 8.58 8.21 -2.10
CA MET A 1 7.89 7.77 -0.87
C MET A 1 6.53 8.42 -0.81
N SER A 2 5.51 7.73 -1.30
CA SER A 2 4.15 8.26 -1.39
C SER A 2 3.22 7.37 -0.56
N PRO A 3 2.45 7.92 0.40
CA PRO A 3 1.52 7.12 1.20
C PRO A 3 0.50 6.35 0.35
N ILE A 4 0.00 6.94 -0.74
CA ILE A 4 -0.97 6.28 -1.61
C ILE A 4 -0.37 5.08 -2.37
N GLU A 5 0.92 5.15 -2.75
CA GLU A 5 1.61 4.03 -3.40
C GLU A 5 1.77 2.84 -2.44
N HIS A 6 1.97 3.11 -1.15
CA HIS A 6 2.04 2.07 -0.14
C HIS A 6 0.71 1.32 0.00
N GLU A 7 -0.41 2.06 -0.01
CA GLU A 7 -1.74 1.44 0.07
C GLU A 7 -2.03 0.59 -1.18
N TRP A 8 -1.71 1.10 -2.37
CA TRP A 8 -1.87 0.33 -3.60
C TRP A 8 -1.02 -0.95 -3.64
N ASP A 9 0.20 -0.89 -3.09
CA ASP A 9 1.08 -2.05 -2.96
C ASP A 9 0.48 -3.13 -2.01
N ILE A 10 -0.21 -2.74 -0.93
CA ILE A 10 -0.96 -3.68 -0.08
C ILE A 10 -2.11 -4.33 -0.86
N VAL A 11 -2.90 -3.52 -1.58
CA VAL A 11 -4.02 -4.02 -2.40
C VAL A 11 -3.52 -5.02 -3.45
N GLY A 12 -2.50 -4.64 -4.22
CA GLY A 12 -1.90 -5.49 -5.26
C GLY A 12 -1.38 -6.82 -4.70
N ARG A 13 -0.68 -6.80 -3.56
CA ARG A 13 -0.22 -8.02 -2.89
C ARG A 13 -1.35 -8.93 -2.43
N ARG A 14 -2.46 -8.38 -1.94
CA ARG A 14 -3.62 -9.18 -1.52
C ARG A 14 -4.31 -9.83 -2.72
N ILE A 15 -4.42 -9.11 -3.84
CA ILE A 15 -4.94 -9.67 -5.10
C ILE A 15 -4.03 -10.79 -5.59
N ALA A 16 -2.71 -10.58 -5.64
CA ALA A 16 -1.75 -11.57 -6.10
C ALA A 16 -1.69 -12.84 -5.22
N ARG A 17 -2.08 -12.74 -3.94
CA ARG A 17 -2.18 -13.87 -3.01
C ARG A 17 -3.50 -14.63 -3.11
N ASP A 18 -4.56 -14.03 -3.66
CA ASP A 18 -5.82 -14.72 -3.89
C ASP A 18 -5.65 -15.66 -5.10
N LEU A 19 -5.60 -16.96 -4.82
CA LEU A 19 -5.40 -18.00 -5.83
C LEU A 19 -6.63 -18.21 -6.72
N ARG A 20 -7.78 -17.61 -6.38
CA ARG A 20 -8.99 -17.74 -7.20
C ARG A 20 -8.85 -16.93 -8.48
N PRO A 21 -8.99 -17.55 -9.67
CA PRO A 21 -8.97 -16.85 -10.94
C PRO A 21 -9.97 -15.69 -10.95
N ILE A 22 -9.62 -14.63 -11.65
CA ILE A 22 -10.48 -13.47 -11.88
C ILE A 22 -11.11 -13.66 -13.26
N ALA A 23 -12.42 -13.80 -13.31
CA ALA A 23 -13.16 -14.14 -14.52
C ALA A 23 -13.53 -12.91 -15.38
N SER A 24 -13.53 -11.70 -14.80
CA SER A 24 -13.87 -10.47 -15.51
C SER A 24 -13.27 -9.21 -14.87
N THR A 25 -13.32 -8.08 -15.60
CA THR A 25 -12.94 -6.76 -15.08
C THR A 25 -13.86 -6.30 -13.94
N ASP A 26 -15.15 -6.63 -13.99
CA ASP A 26 -16.09 -6.28 -12.94
C ASP A 26 -15.80 -7.02 -11.64
N GLU A 27 -15.41 -8.30 -11.75
CA GLU A 27 -14.97 -9.08 -10.60
C GLU A 27 -13.67 -8.51 -10.01
N LEU A 28 -12.71 -8.16 -10.87
CA LEU A 28 -11.47 -7.50 -10.42
C LEU A 28 -11.79 -6.22 -9.65
N TRP A 29 -12.69 -5.39 -10.18
CA TRP A 29 -13.09 -4.13 -9.56
C TRP A 29 -13.72 -4.36 -8.19
N LEU A 30 -14.66 -5.30 -8.08
CA LEU A 30 -15.30 -5.65 -6.82
C LEU A 30 -14.28 -6.16 -5.79
N ARG A 31 -13.30 -6.98 -6.20
CA ARG A 31 -12.23 -7.45 -5.31
C ARG A 31 -11.34 -6.30 -4.83
N ILE A 32 -10.95 -5.40 -5.72
CA ILE A 32 -10.18 -4.19 -5.36
C ILE A 32 -10.96 -3.37 -4.32
N GLN A 33 -12.23 -3.08 -4.57
CA GLN A 33 -13.09 -2.33 -3.65
C GLN A 33 -13.23 -3.03 -2.29
N THR A 34 -13.41 -4.35 -2.30
CA THR A 34 -13.52 -5.15 -1.07
C THR A 34 -12.24 -5.07 -0.24
N ILE A 35 -11.07 -5.25 -0.89
CA ILE A 35 -9.78 -5.17 -0.20
C ILE A 35 -9.56 -3.76 0.34
N TRP A 36 -9.80 -2.74 -0.48
CA TRP A 36 -9.65 -1.34 -0.12
C TRP A 36 -10.50 -0.98 1.11
N ASN A 37 -11.78 -1.35 1.12
CA ASN A 37 -12.70 -1.06 2.21
C ASN A 37 -12.40 -1.86 3.49
N THR A 38 -11.63 -2.94 3.39
CA THR A 38 -11.21 -3.77 4.53
C THR A 38 -9.77 -3.48 4.98
N LEU A 39 -9.09 -2.51 4.38
CA LEU A 39 -7.78 -2.08 4.86
C LEU A 39 -7.90 -1.55 6.30
N PRO A 40 -7.13 -2.09 7.25
CA PRO A 40 -7.14 -1.61 8.62
C PRO A 40 -6.71 -0.15 8.66
N GLN A 41 -7.55 0.73 9.21
CA GLN A 41 -7.20 2.14 9.42
C GLN A 41 -5.95 2.30 10.30
N THR A 42 -5.60 1.28 11.10
CA THR A 42 -4.35 1.22 11.86
C THR A 42 -3.12 1.23 10.98
N ASP A 43 -3.16 0.58 9.81
CA ASP A 43 -2.01 0.49 8.92
C ASP A 43 -1.73 1.86 8.28
N ILE A 44 -2.80 2.54 7.83
CA ILE A 44 -2.76 3.93 7.34
C ILE A 44 -2.21 4.86 8.44
N LYS A 45 -2.76 4.78 9.65
CA LYS A 45 -2.29 5.60 10.79
C LYS A 45 -0.82 5.34 11.11
N ASN A 46 -0.39 4.09 11.11
CA ASN A 46 1.00 3.72 11.37
C ASN A 46 1.95 4.25 10.27
N LEU A 47 1.52 4.18 9.01
CA LEU A 47 2.25 4.75 7.89
C LEU A 47 2.45 6.27 8.10
N PHE A 48 1.36 7.01 8.32
CA PHE A 48 1.40 8.45 8.59
C PHE A 48 2.28 8.80 9.79
N ASN A 49 2.12 8.10 10.91
CA ASN A 49 2.94 8.29 12.11
C ASN A 49 4.44 8.00 11.86
N SER A 50 4.76 7.14 10.88
CA SER A 50 6.14 6.85 10.49
C SER A 50 6.74 7.88 9.52
N MET A 51 5.92 8.66 8.80
CA MET A 51 6.37 9.57 7.75
C MET A 51 7.48 10.54 8.18
N PRO A 52 7.45 11.19 9.36
CA PRO A 52 8.53 12.07 9.78
C PRO A 52 9.91 11.38 9.80
N ARG A 53 9.96 10.14 10.33
CA ARG A 53 11.21 9.35 10.37
C ARG A 53 11.67 8.93 8.98
N ARG A 54 10.71 8.62 8.11
CA ARG A 54 11.00 8.20 6.74
C ARG A 54 11.51 9.35 5.86
N VAL A 55 10.90 10.54 6.00
CA VAL A 55 11.36 11.77 5.34
C VAL A 55 12.76 12.17 5.84
N ALA A 56 13.01 12.09 7.16
CA ALA A 56 14.34 12.33 7.70
C ALA A 56 15.40 11.39 7.09
N ALA A 57 15.07 10.11 6.89
CA ALA A 57 15.96 9.15 6.24
C ALA A 57 16.23 9.50 4.76
N LEU A 58 15.21 9.96 4.02
CA LEU A 58 15.38 10.43 2.64
C LEU A 58 16.28 11.66 2.55
N ILE A 59 16.12 12.61 3.46
CA ILE A 59 16.97 13.81 3.56
C ILE A 59 18.42 13.39 3.85
N ALA A 60 18.63 12.51 4.83
CA ALA A 60 19.95 11.99 5.18
C ALA A 60 20.62 11.25 3.99
N ALA A 61 19.82 10.51 3.22
CA ALA A 61 20.26 9.83 1.99
C ALA A 61 20.43 10.78 0.79
N ARG A 62 20.17 12.09 0.93
CA ARG A 62 20.16 13.09 -0.15
C ARG A 62 19.26 12.68 -1.33
N GLY A 63 18.11 12.08 -1.02
CA GLY A 63 17.16 11.55 -1.99
C GLY A 63 17.52 10.17 -2.55
N GLY A 64 18.62 9.55 -2.09
CA GLY A 64 19.00 8.19 -2.43
C GLY A 64 18.12 7.11 -1.80
N HIS A 65 18.50 5.86 -2.01
CA HIS A 65 17.77 4.70 -1.50
C HIS A 65 17.72 4.69 0.04
N THR A 66 16.53 4.39 0.58
CA THR A 66 16.33 4.22 2.02
C THR A 66 15.75 2.83 2.30
N LYS A 67 15.85 2.35 3.55
CA LYS A 67 15.24 1.07 3.96
C LYS A 67 13.70 1.05 3.98
N TYR A 68 13.06 2.17 3.62
CA TYR A 68 11.63 2.43 3.76
C TYR A 68 10.91 2.48 2.41
#